data_AF-A0A821LTX7-F1
#
_entry.id   AF-A0A821LTX7-F1
#
_cell.length_a   1.000
_cell.length_b   1.000
_cell.length_c   1.000
_cell.angle_alpha   90.00
_cell.angle_beta   90.00
_cell.angle_gamma   90.00
#
_symmetry.space_group_name_H-M   'P 1'
#
loop_
_entity.id
_entity.type
_entity.pdbx_description
1 polymer ?
#
loop_
_entity_poly.entity_id
_entity_poly.type
_entity_poly.pdbx_seq_one_letter_code
_entity_poly.pdbx_strand_id
1 'polypeptide(L)'
;KIIYGLCHGYRRILYSPDIPHIFHDRDFIYMLRELRFELTNVNEIEEISIGEITPRSLLQALEDNFNGIRIEEFDKLVDIFITAVGEQCPDFRVLITEKQQIQRNIPTILHSSMKSDPIRRRLYGRYKLIIDESEDESAVRLLFQFGILDSDPNRT
;
A
#
# COMPACT_ATOMS: atom_id res chain seq x y z
N LYS A 1 5.03 6.70 -19.01
CA LYS A 1 3.61 7.13 -19.07
C LYS A 1 2.91 6.89 -17.73
N ILE A 2 2.92 5.66 -17.22
CA ILE A 2 2.31 5.32 -15.91
C ILE A 2 2.84 6.17 -14.74
N ILE A 3 4.15 6.42 -14.67
CA ILE A 3 4.75 7.26 -13.62
C ILE A 3 4.19 8.69 -13.63
N TYR A 4 3.97 9.29 -14.79
CA TYR A 4 3.33 10.61 -14.88
C TYR A 4 1.91 10.56 -14.31
N GLY A 5 1.16 9.50 -14.62
CA GLY A 5 -0.17 9.26 -14.05
C GLY A 5 -0.14 9.14 -12.53
N LEU A 6 0.83 8.42 -11.96
CA LEU A 6 1.02 8.31 -10.51
C LEU A 6 1.35 9.66 -9.86
N CYS A 7 2.24 10.45 -10.47
CA CYS A 7 2.55 11.80 -9.99
C CYS A 7 1.33 12.71 -10.04
N HIS A 8 0.52 12.63 -11.11
CA HIS A 8 -0.72 13.38 -11.21
C HIS A 8 -1.77 12.95 -10.18
N GLY A 9 -1.91 11.64 -9.94
CA GLY A 9 -2.80 11.10 -8.90
C GLY A 9 -2.43 11.61 -7.52
N TYR A 10 -1.15 11.53 -7.17
CA TYR A 10 -0.66 12.06 -5.90
C TYR A 10 -0.87 13.56 -5.76
N ARG A 11 -0.59 14.33 -6.83
CA ARG A 11 -0.85 15.77 -6.82
C ARG A 11 -2.34 16.08 -6.59
N ARG A 12 -3.26 15.31 -7.21
CA ARG A 12 -4.71 15.48 -7.02
C ARG A 12 -5.13 15.20 -5.58
N ILE A 13 -4.54 14.19 -4.93
CA ILE A 13 -4.81 13.89 -3.51
C ILE A 13 -4.47 15.09 -2.61
N LEU A 14 -3.31 15.72 -2.83
CA LEU A 14 -2.88 16.86 -2.02
C LEU A 14 -3.86 18.06 -2.05
N TYR A 15 -4.65 18.18 -3.12
CA TYR A 15 -5.65 19.25 -3.27
C TYR A 15 -7.09 18.76 -3.14
N SER A 16 -7.32 17.47 -2.86
CA SER A 16 -8.66 16.91 -2.76
C SER A 16 -9.30 17.30 -1.43
N PRO A 17 -10.49 17.92 -1.41
CA PRO A 17 -11.20 18.22 -0.17
C PRO A 17 -11.76 16.96 0.52
N ASP A 18 -11.88 15.86 -0.23
CA ASP A 18 -12.42 14.60 0.26
C ASP A 18 -11.38 13.69 0.93
N ILE A 19 -10.08 14.02 0.80
CA ILE A 19 -8.99 13.21 1.34
C ILE A 19 -8.32 13.96 2.49
N PRO A 20 -8.17 13.35 3.68
CA PRO A 20 -7.48 13.97 4.79
C PRO A 20 -6.04 14.38 4.43
N HIS A 21 -5.63 15.58 4.86
CA HIS A 21 -4.26 16.09 4.69
C HIS A 21 -3.27 15.46 5.69
N ILE A 22 -3.25 14.12 5.77
CA ILE A 22 -2.35 13.34 6.63
C ILE A 22 -1.23 12.67 5.84
N PHE A 23 -1.38 12.57 4.52
CA PHE A 23 -0.40 11.95 3.63
C PHE A 23 0.69 12.93 3.21
N HIS A 24 1.92 12.44 3.16
CA HIS A 24 3.12 13.21 2.85
C HIS A 24 3.90 12.57 1.71
N ASP A 25 4.91 13.28 1.21
CA ASP A 25 5.75 12.81 0.09
C ASP A 25 6.41 11.46 0.38
N ARG A 26 6.65 11.18 1.66
CA ARG A 26 7.15 9.89 2.12
C ARG A 26 6.21 8.75 1.74
N ASP A 27 4.91 8.88 1.93
CA ASP A 27 3.93 7.83 1.65
C ASP A 27 3.91 7.51 0.14
N PHE A 28 3.97 8.55 -0.68
CA PHE A 28 4.11 8.42 -2.13
C PHE A 28 5.42 7.75 -2.56
N ILE A 29 6.56 8.17 -2.00
CA ILE A 29 7.86 7.57 -2.30
C ILE A 29 7.89 6.08 -1.92
N TYR A 30 7.31 5.72 -0.77
CA TYR A 30 7.26 4.31 -0.36
C TYR A 30 6.30 3.49 -1.21
N MET A 31 5.18 4.05 -1.64
CA MET A 31 4.30 3.39 -2.62
C MET A 31 5.06 3.12 -3.93
N LEU A 32 5.82 4.09 -4.46
CA LEU A 32 6.64 3.88 -5.67
C LEU A 32 7.71 2.80 -5.47
N ARG A 33 8.30 2.71 -4.27
CA ARG A 33 9.26 1.66 -3.92
C ARG A 33 8.59 0.30 -3.86
N GLU A 34 7.43 0.18 -3.25
CA GLU A 34 6.66 -1.06 -3.17
C GLU A 34 6.35 -1.58 -4.58
N LEU A 35 5.90 -0.68 -5.47
CA LEU A 35 5.66 -0.98 -6.87
C LEU A 35 6.92 -1.49 -7.58
N ARG A 36 8.08 -0.90 -7.31
CA ARG A 36 9.35 -1.38 -7.87
C ARG A 36 9.71 -2.80 -7.37
N PHE A 37 9.45 -3.11 -6.10
CA PHE A 37 9.83 -4.40 -5.52
C PHE A 37 8.97 -5.56 -6.00
N GLU A 38 7.68 -5.33 -6.26
CA GLU A 38 6.82 -6.34 -6.89
C GLU A 38 7.32 -6.71 -8.29
N LEU A 39 7.92 -5.75 -9.01
CA LEU A 39 8.49 -5.97 -10.34
C LEU A 39 9.86 -6.67 -10.33
N THR A 40 10.67 -6.45 -9.27
CA THR A 40 12.04 -7.00 -9.20
C THR A 40 12.07 -8.49 -8.83
N ASN A 41 10.94 -9.08 -8.43
CA ASN A 41 10.83 -10.54 -8.22
C ASN A 41 10.80 -11.33 -9.53
N VAL A 42 10.74 -10.65 -10.69
CA VAL A 42 10.76 -11.24 -12.03
C VAL A 42 12.14 -11.02 -12.65
N ASN A 43 13.09 -11.89 -12.30
CA ASN A 43 14.43 -12.04 -12.89
C ASN A 43 15.43 -10.88 -12.70
N GLU A 44 16.64 -11.28 -12.33
CA GLU A 44 17.78 -10.41 -12.03
C GLU A 44 18.31 -9.64 -13.27
N ILE A 45 18.69 -8.36 -13.04
CA ILE A 45 19.72 -7.58 -13.74
C ILE A 45 19.35 -6.80 -15.04
N GLU A 46 18.15 -6.88 -15.60
CA GLU A 46 17.81 -6.03 -16.76
C GLU A 46 17.16 -4.69 -16.39
N GLU A 47 17.42 -3.66 -17.19
CA GLU A 47 16.95 -2.28 -17.01
C GLU A 47 15.49 -2.24 -16.54
N ILE A 48 15.27 -1.57 -15.40
CA ILE A 48 14.01 -1.50 -14.67
C ILE A 48 12.88 -1.04 -15.61
N SER A 49 12.15 -1.98 -16.19
CA SER A 49 10.92 -1.69 -16.89
C SER A 49 9.84 -1.45 -15.85
N ILE A 50 9.61 -0.18 -15.51
CA ILE A 50 8.40 0.27 -14.79
C ILE A 50 7.12 0.03 -15.64
N GLY A 51 7.24 -0.69 -16.76
CA GLY A 51 6.14 -1.01 -17.69
C GLY A 51 5.17 -2.08 -17.21
N GLU A 52 5.51 -2.84 -16.15
CA GLU A 52 4.68 -3.97 -15.68
C GLU A 52 3.84 -3.64 -14.43
N ILE A 53 3.69 -2.36 -14.05
CA ILE A 53 2.73 -2.00 -12.99
C ILE A 53 1.34 -2.44 -13.46
N THR A 54 0.68 -3.28 -12.67
CA THR A 54 -0.68 -3.75 -12.91
C THR A 54 -1.65 -2.97 -12.02
N PRO A 55 -2.95 -2.93 -12.37
CA PRO A 55 -4.00 -2.42 -11.49
C PRO A 55 -3.93 -3.02 -10.09
N ARG A 56 -3.74 -4.34 -9.99
CA ARG A 56 -3.61 -5.06 -8.72
C ARG A 56 -2.41 -4.60 -7.90
N SER A 57 -1.23 -4.48 -8.50
CA SER A 57 -0.04 -4.05 -7.76
C SER A 57 -0.15 -2.59 -7.32
N LEU A 58 -0.81 -1.73 -8.11
CA LEU A 58 -1.14 -0.36 -7.70
C LEU A 58 -2.10 -0.34 -6.51
N LEU A 59 -3.20 -1.08 -6.54
CA LEU A 59 -4.16 -1.13 -5.44
C LEU A 59 -3.49 -1.58 -4.14
N GLN A 60 -2.68 -2.63 -4.20
CA GLN A 60 -1.95 -3.13 -3.04
C GLN A 60 -0.97 -2.09 -2.48
N ALA A 61 -0.20 -1.44 -3.37
CA ALA A 61 0.72 -0.39 -2.94
C ALA A 61 0.00 0.81 -2.33
N LEU A 62 -1.20 1.16 -2.81
CA LEU A 62 -2.03 2.21 -2.21
C LEU A 62 -2.51 1.80 -0.82
N GLU A 63 -3.03 0.58 -0.65
CA GLU A 63 -3.50 0.08 0.65
C GLU A 63 -2.38 0.05 1.70
N ASP A 64 -1.17 -0.36 1.31
CA ASP A 64 -0.04 -0.48 2.23
C ASP A 64 0.57 0.87 2.65
N ASN A 65 0.33 1.95 1.89
CA ASN A 65 0.97 3.26 2.05
C ASN A 65 0.02 4.42 2.36
N PHE A 66 -1.23 4.35 1.91
CA PHE A 66 -2.26 5.38 2.08
C PHE A 66 -3.41 4.84 2.95
N ASN A 67 -3.08 4.29 4.12
CA ASN A 67 -4.04 3.77 5.11
C ASN A 67 -4.24 4.74 6.29
N GLY A 68 -5.03 4.33 7.29
CA GLY A 68 -5.38 5.17 8.44
C GLY A 68 -6.50 6.17 8.15
N ILE A 69 -7.26 5.94 7.08
CA ILE A 69 -8.44 6.71 6.66
C ILE A 69 -9.66 5.80 6.57
N ARG A 70 -10.85 6.41 6.47
CA ARG A 70 -12.10 5.66 6.31
C ARG A 70 -12.17 4.99 4.94
N ILE A 71 -12.99 3.96 4.84
CA ILE A 71 -13.07 3.14 3.63
C ILE A 71 -13.58 3.92 2.43
N GLU A 72 -14.52 4.84 2.65
CA GLU A 72 -15.08 5.70 1.60
C GLU A 72 -14.05 6.73 1.11
N GLU A 73 -13.14 7.15 1.99
CA GLU A 73 -12.03 8.04 1.65
C GLU A 73 -10.97 7.28 0.84
N PHE A 74 -10.71 6.03 1.22
CA PHE A 74 -9.79 5.17 0.48
C PHE A 74 -10.29 4.84 -0.92
N ASP A 75 -11.58 4.54 -1.09
CA ASP A 75 -12.18 4.30 -2.40
C ASP A 75 -12.04 5.51 -3.33
N LYS A 76 -12.26 6.73 -2.80
CA LYS A 76 -12.02 7.98 -3.53
C LYS A 76 -10.54 8.16 -3.88
N LEU A 77 -9.64 7.85 -2.96
CA LEU A 77 -8.19 7.92 -3.17
C LEU A 77 -7.76 7.00 -4.33
N VAL A 78 -8.26 5.77 -4.34
CA VAL A 78 -8.04 4.81 -5.42
C VAL A 78 -8.57 5.37 -6.74
N ASP A 79 -9.80 5.89 -6.76
CA ASP A 79 -10.39 6.46 -7.98
C ASP A 79 -9.56 7.61 -8.55
N ILE A 80 -9.01 8.47 -7.69
CA ILE A 80 -8.12 9.56 -8.11
C ILE A 80 -6.88 9.01 -8.83
N PHE A 81 -6.21 8.01 -8.24
CA PHE A 81 -5.01 7.41 -8.83
C PHE A 81 -5.31 6.67 -10.13
N ILE A 82 -6.32 5.81 -10.14
CA ILE A 82 -6.71 5.02 -11.31
C ILE A 82 -7.11 5.94 -12.47
N THR A 83 -7.89 6.99 -12.20
CA THR A 83 -8.27 7.97 -13.22
C THR A 83 -7.04 8.68 -13.78
N ALA A 84 -6.15 9.17 -12.92
CA ALA A 84 -4.94 9.87 -13.36
C ALA A 84 -3.98 8.98 -14.16
N VAL A 85 -3.88 7.69 -13.80
CA VAL A 85 -3.11 6.71 -14.58
C VAL A 85 -3.78 6.41 -15.92
N GLY A 86 -5.10 6.19 -15.92
CA GLY A 86 -5.88 5.91 -17.13
C GLY A 86 -5.81 7.03 -18.18
N GLU A 87 -5.75 8.30 -17.75
CA GLU A 87 -5.54 9.45 -18.64
C GLU A 87 -4.19 9.40 -19.38
N GLN A 88 -3.15 8.81 -18.77
CA GLN A 88 -1.82 8.69 -19.36
C GLN A 88 -1.59 7.34 -20.04
N CYS A 89 -2.35 6.32 -19.63
CA CYS A 89 -2.28 4.93 -20.08
C CYS A 89 -3.72 4.37 -20.23
N PRO A 90 -4.40 4.56 -21.37
CA PRO A 90 -5.80 4.16 -21.55
C PRO A 90 -6.07 2.65 -21.42
N ASP A 91 -5.05 1.82 -21.62
CA ASP A 91 -5.11 0.37 -21.46
C ASP A 91 -5.03 -0.08 -19.99
N PHE A 92 -4.69 0.84 -19.08
CA PHE A 92 -4.65 0.58 -17.64
C PHE A 92 -6.07 0.62 -17.06
N ARG A 93 -6.73 -0.54 -17.06
CA ARG A 93 -8.12 -0.69 -16.59
C ARG A 93 -8.17 -1.58 -15.37
N VAL A 94 -8.86 -1.12 -14.33
CA VAL A 94 -9.18 -1.92 -13.15
C VAL A 94 -10.42 -2.76 -13.44
N LEU A 95 -10.33 -4.07 -13.23
CA LEU A 95 -11.51 -4.94 -13.27
C LEU A 95 -12.33 -4.73 -11.99
N ILE A 96 -13.66 -4.75 -12.09
CA ILE A 96 -14.56 -4.59 -10.93
C ILE A 96 -14.22 -5.58 -9.81
N THR A 97 -13.80 -6.79 -10.17
CA THR A 97 -13.37 -7.84 -9.24
C THR A 97 -12.11 -7.44 -8.46
N GLU A 98 -11.20 -6.66 -9.05
CA GLU A 98 -10.00 -6.15 -8.36
C GLU A 98 -10.36 -5.07 -7.36
N LYS A 99 -11.37 -4.23 -7.66
CA LYS A 99 -11.91 -3.26 -6.69
C LYS A 99 -12.56 -3.96 -5.48
N GLN A 100 -13.21 -5.11 -5.67
CA GLN A 100 -13.82 -5.84 -4.55
C GLN A 100 -12.78 -6.54 -3.66
N GLN A 101 -11.56 -6.74 -4.15
CA GLN A 101 -10.43 -7.29 -3.37
C GLN A 101 -9.66 -6.22 -2.58
N ILE A 102 -10.09 -4.95 -2.62
CA ILE A 102 -9.43 -3.80 -1.97
C ILE A 102 -9.31 -3.92 -0.44
N GLN A 103 -10.03 -4.86 0.16
CA GLN A 103 -10.16 -4.92 1.60
C GLN A 103 -9.49 -6.17 2.14
N ARG A 104 -8.14 -6.20 2.12
CA ARG A 104 -7.42 -7.24 2.84
C ARG A 104 -7.66 -7.02 4.34
N ASN A 105 -7.89 -8.09 5.08
CA ASN A 105 -8.04 -7.95 6.52
C ASN A 105 -6.71 -7.45 7.13
N ILE A 106 -6.80 -6.66 8.21
CA ILE A 106 -5.64 -6.07 8.90
C ILE A 106 -4.56 -7.13 9.21
N PRO A 107 -4.89 -8.34 9.72
CA PRO A 107 -3.89 -9.38 9.95
C PRO A 107 -3.11 -9.77 8.69
N THR A 108 -3.77 -9.86 7.53
CA THR A 108 -3.11 -10.18 6.25
C THR A 108 -2.16 -9.06 5.83
N ILE A 109 -2.59 -7.80 5.95
CA ILE A 109 -1.76 -6.63 5.62
C ILE A 109 -0.51 -6.62 6.51
N LEU A 110 -0.70 -6.76 7.81
CA LEU A 110 0.39 -6.75 8.78
C LEU A 110 1.36 -7.90 8.56
N HIS A 111 0.83 -9.11 8.42
CA HIS A 111 1.65 -10.30 8.18
C HIS A 111 2.46 -10.21 6.87
N SER A 112 1.84 -9.74 5.77
CA SER A 112 2.56 -9.52 4.51
C SER A 112 3.62 -8.42 4.63
N SER A 113 3.32 -7.33 5.35
CA SER A 113 4.27 -6.24 5.55
C SER A 113 5.46 -6.63 6.44
N MET A 114 5.26 -7.52 7.42
CA MET A 114 6.30 -7.98 8.35
C MET A 114 7.12 -9.17 7.82
N LYS A 115 6.57 -9.96 6.89
CA LYS A 115 7.30 -11.04 6.18
C LYS A 115 8.32 -10.54 5.15
N SER A 116 8.57 -9.24 5.09
CA SER A 116 9.55 -8.66 4.17
C SER A 116 10.92 -9.34 4.33
N ASP A 117 11.54 -9.63 3.19
CA ASP A 117 12.92 -10.14 3.09
C ASP A 117 13.86 -9.30 4.00
N PRO A 118 14.78 -9.90 4.76
CA PRO A 118 15.76 -9.17 5.57
C PRO A 118 16.46 -8.01 4.83
N ILE A 119 16.72 -8.16 3.53
CA ILE A 119 17.30 -7.12 2.65
C ILE A 119 16.31 -5.98 2.46
N ARG A 120 15.03 -6.28 2.20
CA ARG A 120 13.95 -5.28 2.09
C ARG A 120 13.75 -4.55 3.42
N ARG A 121 13.76 -5.26 4.55
CA ARG A 121 13.68 -4.66 5.90
C ARG A 121 14.85 -3.75 6.21
N ARG A 122 16.08 -4.16 5.88
CA ARG A 122 17.28 -3.37 6.16
C ARG A 122 17.34 -2.06 5.37
N LEU A 123 16.86 -2.07 4.13
CA LEU A 123 16.92 -0.89 3.26
C LEU A 123 15.69 0.02 3.39
N TYR A 124 14.52 -0.54 3.73
CA TYR A 124 13.23 0.16 3.61
C TYR A 124 12.22 -0.15 4.73
N GLY A 125 12.67 -0.73 5.85
CA GLY A 125 11.81 -1.08 6.97
C GLY A 125 11.05 0.13 7.52
N ARG A 126 9.75 -0.04 7.73
CA ARG A 126 8.88 0.94 8.38
C ARG A 126 8.20 0.30 9.57
N TYR A 127 8.11 1.06 10.66
CA TYR A 127 7.21 0.72 11.76
C TYR A 127 5.77 0.95 11.32
N LYS A 128 4.88 0.03 11.69
CA LYS A 128 3.44 0.17 11.47
C LYS A 128 2.81 0.77 12.73
N LEU A 129 2.08 1.86 12.57
CA LEU A 129 1.22 2.40 13.62
C LEU A 129 -0.12 1.65 13.54
N ILE A 130 -0.57 1.12 14.67
CA ILE A 130 -1.88 0.49 14.80
C ILE A 130 -2.72 1.40 15.69
N ILE A 131 -3.84 1.87 15.16
CA ILE A 131 -4.80 2.69 15.89
C ILE A 131 -5.84 1.71 16.44
N ASP A 132 -5.90 1.59 17.76
CA ASP A 132 -6.88 0.78 18.47
C ASP A 132 -7.84 1.72 19.20
N GLU A 133 -9.08 1.78 18.74
CA GLU A 133 -10.14 2.55 19.40
C GLU A 133 -10.83 1.75 20.52
N SER A 134 -10.49 0.47 20.68
CA SER A 134 -11.05 -0.36 21.74
C SER A 134 -10.48 0.02 23.10
N GLU A 135 -11.33 -0.03 24.13
CA GLU A 135 -10.91 0.20 25.52
C GLU A 135 -10.17 -1.01 26.11
N ASP A 136 -10.18 -2.15 25.42
CA ASP A 136 -9.76 -3.44 25.95
C ASP A 136 -8.54 -4.02 25.23
N GLU A 137 -7.77 -3.22 24.50
CA GLU A 137 -6.54 -3.66 23.80
C GLU A 137 -6.80 -4.82 22.81
N SER A 138 -7.98 -4.82 22.18
CA SER A 138 -8.38 -5.86 21.24
C SER A 138 -7.41 -6.02 20.08
N ALA A 139 -6.81 -4.93 19.59
CA ALA A 139 -5.85 -5.01 18.50
C ALA A 139 -4.63 -5.85 18.90
N VAL A 140 -4.07 -5.63 20.10
CA VAL A 140 -2.90 -6.36 20.58
C VAL A 140 -3.19 -7.86 20.69
N ARG A 141 -4.35 -8.23 21.24
CA ARG A 141 -4.77 -9.64 21.32
C ARG A 141 -4.90 -10.28 19.95
N LEU A 142 -5.44 -9.56 18.97
CA LEU A 142 -5.53 -10.05 17.59
C LEU A 142 -4.14 -10.29 17.01
N LEU A 143 -3.16 -9.41 17.25
CA LEU A 143 -1.80 -9.61 16.76
C LEU A 143 -1.15 -10.87 17.31
N PHE A 144 -1.34 -11.18 18.60
CA PHE A 144 -0.88 -12.44 19.20
C PHE A 144 -1.62 -13.65 18.61
N GLN A 145 -2.95 -13.56 18.49
CA GLN A 145 -3.77 -14.65 17.94
C GLN A 145 -3.38 -15.01 16.51
N PHE A 146 -3.03 -14.01 15.69
CA PHE A 146 -2.58 -14.22 14.31
C PHE A 146 -1.07 -14.50 14.20
N GLY A 147 -0.35 -14.65 15.31
CA GLY A 147 1.09 -14.96 15.32
C GLY A 147 1.96 -13.85 14.72
N ILE A 148 1.46 -12.61 14.72
CA ILE A 148 2.21 -11.43 14.28
C ILE A 148 3.16 -10.96 15.38
N LEU A 149 2.70 -11.00 16.63
CA LEU A 149 3.53 -10.82 17.82
C LEU A 149 3.77 -12.18 18.48
N ASP A 150 4.96 -12.36 19.07
CA ASP A 150 5.29 -13.53 19.86
C ASP A 150 5.16 -13.21 21.35
N SER A 151 4.46 -14.07 22.09
CA SER A 151 4.29 -13.95 23.54
C SER A 151 5.55 -14.35 24.32
N ASP A 152 6.53 -14.99 23.68
CA ASP A 152 7.81 -15.33 24.31
C ASP A 152 8.77 -14.13 24.31
N PRO A 153 9.09 -13.56 25.49
CA PRO A 153 10.01 -12.42 25.59
C PRO A 153 11.46 -12.76 25.19
N ASN A 154 11.81 -14.03 24.98
CA ASN A 154 13.15 -14.47 24.62
C ASN A 154 13.39 -14.60 23.10
N ARG A 155 12.39 -14.31 22.26
CA ARG A 155 12.47 -14.48 20.79
C ARG A 155 12.61 -13.18 19.99
N THR A 156 12.78 -12.03 20.65
CA THR A 156 13.05 -10.73 20.01
C THR A 156 14.51 -10.54 19.62
#